data_AF-A0A0Q0BJS4-F1
#
_entry.id   AF-A0A0Q0BJS4-F1
#
_cell.length_a   1.000
_cell.length_b   1.000
_cell.length_c   1.000
_cell.angle_alpha   90.00
_cell.angle_beta   90.00
_cell.angle_gamma   90.00
#
_symmetry.space_group_name_H-M   'P 1'
#
loop_
_entity.id
_entity.type
_entity.pdbx_description
1 polymer ?
#
loop_
_entity_poly.entity_id
_entity_poly.type
_entity_poly.pdbx_seq_one_letter_code
_entity_poly.pdbx_strand_id
1 'polypeptide(L)'
;NMPLELALLPMIESSYNPMANSPAAAAGLWQFIPSTGRSFNLHQSATYDARRDVVASSKAAMDYLTRLHDQFNNDWLLALAAYNAGEGTVGRAIEANRRRGLPVDYWNLNLPKETQDYVPRLLALSMVVRNPNAYGVKLTPVANTPYFDVVELNHAVDLTQLAATAGVDEGQLLRLNSAFLRKKTFDGPGRLLIPKTQNRVLTTSIARITGESPVTASIPLVTPSAIVKRAAERLPAPSPVAERPVRVAERPPLPKPVQSAQLAENLPSPKTAQPLPVAQQPTAPEALQPAPAAESAPAVEIAQSAPVVEPDPLTNRIQLPRIRDDRSSPRKRDDDEYRSGPRELPTGPRVVVFASDPRQ
;
A
#
# COMPACT_ATOMS: atom_id res chain seq x y z
N ASN A 1 14.20 18.55 8.32
CA ASN A 1 15.15 17.73 7.52
C ASN A 1 14.70 16.30 7.56
N MET A 2 14.64 15.62 6.41
CA MET A 2 14.15 14.25 6.29
C MET A 2 15.32 13.29 5.93
N PRO A 3 15.40 12.08 6.52
CA PRO A 3 16.39 11.06 6.13
C PRO A 3 16.21 10.61 4.69
N LEU A 4 17.31 10.38 3.97
CA LEU A 4 17.26 9.89 2.59
C LEU A 4 16.80 8.42 2.53
N GLU A 5 17.03 7.69 3.62
CA GLU A 5 16.63 6.31 3.84
C GLU A 5 15.11 6.10 3.74
N LEU A 6 14.29 7.13 3.95
CA LEU A 6 12.83 7.03 3.75
C LEU A 6 12.44 6.77 2.29
N ALA A 7 13.30 7.07 1.33
CA ALA A 7 13.10 6.70 -0.08
C ALA A 7 13.09 5.16 -0.30
N LEU A 8 13.59 4.38 0.67
CA LEU A 8 13.60 2.91 0.66
C LEU A 8 12.31 2.29 1.23
N LEU A 9 11.43 3.07 1.85
CA LEU A 9 10.18 2.57 2.44
C LEU A 9 9.27 1.81 1.46
N PRO A 10 9.08 2.23 0.18
CA PRO A 10 8.27 1.47 -0.77
C PRO A 10 8.83 0.07 -1.06
N MET A 11 10.11 -0.20 -0.79
CA MET A 11 10.64 -1.57 -0.85
C MET A 11 10.01 -2.47 0.21
N ILE A 12 9.80 -1.95 1.42
CA ILE A 12 9.23 -2.69 2.57
C ILE A 12 7.72 -2.80 2.44
N GLU A 13 7.06 -1.74 1.96
CA GLU A 13 5.60 -1.69 1.80
C GLU A 13 5.11 -2.48 0.58
N SER A 14 5.81 -2.39 -0.55
CA SER A 14 5.30 -2.93 -1.83
C SER A 14 6.37 -3.57 -2.73
N SER A 15 7.63 -3.65 -2.32
CA SER A 15 8.77 -3.94 -3.22
C SER A 15 8.80 -3.03 -4.46
N TYR A 16 8.45 -1.75 -4.27
CA TYR A 16 8.22 -0.76 -5.33
C TYR A 16 7.14 -1.14 -6.38
N ASN A 17 6.21 -2.03 -6.06
CA ASN A 17 5.10 -2.37 -6.96
C ASN A 17 3.94 -1.35 -6.82
N PRO A 18 3.72 -0.46 -7.80
CA PRO A 18 2.66 0.55 -7.71
C PRO A 18 1.26 -0.07 -7.86
N MET A 19 1.15 -1.32 -8.31
CA MET A 19 -0.11 -2.06 -8.42
C MET A 19 -0.46 -2.85 -7.14
N ALA A 20 0.41 -2.88 -6.12
CA ALA A 20 0.25 -3.70 -4.92
C ALA A 20 -1.09 -3.50 -4.18
N ASN A 21 -1.56 -4.59 -3.57
CA ASN A 21 -2.67 -4.65 -2.61
C ASN A 21 -2.25 -5.51 -1.42
N SER A 22 -2.61 -5.14 -0.20
CA SER A 22 -2.58 -6.04 0.96
C SER A 22 -3.98 -6.60 1.28
N PRO A 23 -4.09 -7.70 2.06
CA PRO A 23 -5.36 -8.18 2.60
C PRO A 23 -6.11 -7.15 3.47
N ALA A 24 -5.41 -6.13 3.98
CA ALA A 24 -6.00 -5.00 4.73
C ALA A 24 -6.50 -3.85 3.82
N ALA A 25 -6.65 -4.10 2.51
CA ALA A 25 -7.04 -3.14 1.48
C ALA A 25 -6.12 -1.90 1.36
N ALA A 26 -4.89 -1.99 1.88
CA ALA A 26 -3.84 -1.01 1.61
C ALA A 26 -3.36 -1.15 0.15
N ALA A 27 -3.04 -0.04 -0.51
CA ALA A 27 -2.77 -0.03 -1.95
C ALA A 27 -1.59 0.87 -2.35
N GLY A 28 -0.98 0.51 -3.49
CA GLY A 28 0.07 1.29 -4.14
C GLY A 28 1.45 1.20 -3.48
N LEU A 29 2.39 2.03 -3.98
CA LEU A 29 3.80 2.04 -3.55
C LEU A 29 3.99 2.15 -2.03
N TRP A 30 3.14 2.97 -1.41
CA TRP A 30 3.23 3.40 -0.02
C TRP A 30 2.23 2.70 0.91
N GLN A 31 1.47 1.72 0.39
CA GLN A 31 0.43 0.98 1.11
C GLN A 31 -0.50 1.86 1.96
N PHE A 32 -1.10 2.87 1.34
CA PHE A 32 -2.15 3.64 2.01
C PHE A 32 -3.42 2.80 2.20
N ILE A 33 -3.89 2.63 3.43
CA ILE A 33 -5.26 2.16 3.70
C ILE A 33 -6.30 3.20 3.26
N PRO A 34 -7.55 2.81 2.95
CA PRO A 34 -8.54 3.73 2.33
C PRO A 34 -8.84 4.99 3.15
N SER A 35 -8.90 4.86 4.48
CA SER A 35 -9.15 5.95 5.44
C SER A 35 -8.02 6.97 5.45
N THR A 36 -6.80 6.53 5.78
CA THR A 36 -5.59 7.37 5.77
C THR A 36 -5.37 8.02 4.41
N GLY A 37 -5.61 7.29 3.31
CA GLY A 37 -5.56 7.86 1.96
C GLY A 37 -6.47 9.08 1.81
N ARG A 38 -7.74 8.98 2.21
CA ARG A 38 -8.68 10.13 2.18
C ARG A 38 -8.23 11.28 3.07
N SER A 39 -7.66 11.00 4.24
CA SER A 39 -7.10 12.04 5.14
C SER A 39 -5.91 12.81 4.55
N PHE A 40 -5.23 12.27 3.53
CA PHE A 40 -4.16 12.93 2.77
C PHE A 40 -4.57 13.22 1.31
N ASN A 41 -5.86 13.46 1.06
CA ASN A 41 -6.44 13.83 -0.25
C ASN A 41 -6.17 12.81 -1.38
N LEU A 42 -5.91 11.54 -1.04
CA LEU A 42 -5.83 10.44 -2.02
C LEU A 42 -7.25 9.95 -2.32
N HIS A 43 -7.94 10.69 -3.19
CA HIS A 43 -9.28 10.38 -3.68
C HIS A 43 -9.36 9.00 -4.35
N GLN A 44 -10.52 8.35 -4.21
CA GLN A 44 -10.80 6.98 -4.63
C GLN A 44 -12.19 6.93 -5.28
N SER A 45 -12.29 6.33 -6.47
CA SER A 45 -13.52 6.10 -7.23
C SER A 45 -13.56 4.66 -7.80
N ALA A 46 -14.59 4.32 -8.59
CA ALA A 46 -14.68 3.02 -9.28
C ALA A 46 -13.71 2.86 -10.47
N THR A 47 -12.99 3.93 -10.81
CA THR A 47 -12.17 4.09 -12.03
C THR A 47 -10.76 4.60 -11.74
N TYR A 48 -10.55 5.32 -10.63
CA TYR A 48 -9.30 5.95 -10.24
C TYR A 48 -9.03 5.80 -8.73
N ASP A 49 -7.80 5.41 -8.35
CA ASP A 49 -7.36 5.31 -6.95
C ASP A 49 -6.01 6.02 -6.76
N ALA A 50 -6.05 7.25 -6.23
CA ALA A 50 -4.87 8.10 -6.06
C ALA A 50 -3.79 7.50 -5.14
N ARG A 51 -4.11 6.47 -4.33
CA ARG A 51 -3.13 5.74 -3.52
C ARG A 51 -2.09 4.99 -4.37
N ARG A 52 -2.39 4.79 -5.64
CA ARG A 52 -1.55 4.16 -6.67
C ARG A 52 -0.88 5.18 -7.61
N ASP A 53 -1.28 6.45 -7.59
CA ASP A 53 -0.64 7.48 -8.40
C ASP A 53 0.74 7.77 -7.79
N VAL A 54 1.79 7.55 -8.58
CA VAL A 54 3.18 7.57 -8.11
C VAL A 54 3.56 8.94 -7.52
N VAL A 55 3.00 10.03 -8.02
CA VAL A 55 3.33 11.39 -7.57
C VAL A 55 2.48 11.78 -6.35
N ALA A 56 1.16 11.57 -6.41
CA ALA A 56 0.23 11.93 -5.34
C ALA A 56 0.46 11.10 -4.08
N SER A 57 0.58 9.77 -4.21
CA SER A 57 0.86 8.89 -3.07
C SER A 57 2.22 9.16 -2.43
N SER A 58 3.25 9.47 -3.22
CA SER A 58 4.57 9.85 -2.69
C SER A 58 4.53 11.19 -1.96
N LYS A 59 3.83 12.20 -2.49
CA LYS A 59 3.64 13.46 -1.76
C LYS A 59 2.90 13.23 -0.43
N ALA A 60 1.77 12.52 -0.47
CA ALA A 60 1.00 12.19 0.73
C ALA A 60 1.82 11.40 1.77
N ALA A 61 2.69 10.48 1.32
CA ALA A 61 3.58 9.75 2.22
C ALA A 61 4.60 10.66 2.90
N MET A 62 5.22 11.60 2.18
CA MET A 62 6.15 12.56 2.76
C MET A 62 5.45 13.52 3.74
N ASP A 63 4.25 14.00 3.37
CA ASP A 63 3.43 14.85 4.23
C ASP A 63 2.99 14.10 5.52
N TYR A 64 2.62 12.81 5.41
CA TYR A 64 2.25 11.97 6.56
C TYR A 64 3.44 11.65 7.46
N LEU A 65 4.57 11.22 6.89
CA LEU A 65 5.79 10.93 7.65
C LEU A 65 6.34 12.17 8.37
N THR A 66 6.18 13.36 7.78
CA THR A 66 6.50 14.63 8.44
C THR A 66 5.56 14.89 9.62
N ARG A 67 4.23 14.76 9.45
CA ARG A 67 3.27 14.91 10.56
C ARG A 67 3.58 13.94 11.72
N LEU A 68 3.90 12.70 11.41
CA LEU A 68 4.24 11.68 12.41
C LEU A 68 5.55 12.02 13.15
N HIS A 69 6.59 12.44 12.43
CA HIS A 69 7.84 12.90 13.03
C HIS A 69 7.61 14.04 14.03
N ASP A 70 6.84 15.05 13.64
CA ASP A 70 6.56 16.22 14.48
C ASP A 70 5.70 15.83 15.70
N GLN A 71 4.73 14.92 15.51
CA GLN A 71 3.86 14.36 16.55
C GLN A 71 4.61 13.49 17.57
N PHE A 72 5.69 12.81 17.16
CA PHE A 72 6.55 11.99 18.03
C PHE A 72 7.87 12.71 18.36
N ASN A 73 7.78 14.02 18.64
CA ASN A 73 8.88 14.83 19.20
C ASN A 73 10.16 14.89 18.35
N ASN A 74 10.07 14.70 17.03
CA ASN A 74 11.19 14.58 16.07
C ASN A 74 11.92 13.21 16.11
N ASP A 75 11.31 12.16 16.66
CA ASP A 75 11.85 10.79 16.62
C ASP A 75 11.37 10.05 15.34
N TRP A 76 12.30 9.82 14.40
CA TRP A 76 12.01 9.08 13.18
C TRP A 76 11.69 7.60 13.40
N LEU A 77 12.22 6.94 14.44
CA LEU A 77 11.93 5.53 14.72
C LEU A 77 10.49 5.38 15.23
N LEU A 78 10.04 6.29 16.10
CA LEU A 78 8.64 6.36 16.54
C LEU A 78 7.69 6.76 15.40
N ALA A 79 8.09 7.70 14.53
CA ALA A 79 7.32 8.06 13.34
C ALA A 79 7.14 6.88 12.38
N LEU A 80 8.21 6.11 12.11
CA LEU A 80 8.15 4.91 11.27
C LEU A 80 7.28 3.81 11.90
N ALA A 81 7.40 3.59 13.21
CA ALA A 81 6.53 2.68 13.93
C ALA A 81 5.05 3.10 13.87
N ALA A 82 4.77 4.41 13.92
CA ALA A 82 3.43 4.96 13.84
C ALA A 82 2.84 4.92 12.42
N TYR A 83 3.68 4.95 11.38
CA TYR A 83 3.26 4.73 10.00
C TYR A 83 2.72 3.29 9.81
N ASN A 84 3.44 2.28 10.32
CA ASN A 84 3.05 0.88 10.23
C ASN A 84 1.91 0.48 11.20
N ALA A 85 1.95 0.91 12.47
CA ALA A 85 1.01 0.46 13.51
C ALA A 85 -0.17 1.40 13.78
N GLY A 86 -0.17 2.59 13.14
CA GLY A 86 -1.02 3.72 13.51
C GLY A 86 -0.50 4.47 14.74
N GLU A 87 -0.56 5.80 14.67
CA GLU A 87 -0.14 6.72 15.74
C GLU A 87 -0.81 6.44 17.10
N GLY A 88 -2.08 6.05 17.10
CA GLY A 88 -2.81 5.66 18.31
C GLY A 88 -2.28 4.38 18.97
N THR A 89 -1.55 3.51 18.25
CA THR A 89 -0.90 2.33 18.84
C THR A 89 0.41 2.72 19.52
N VAL A 90 1.26 3.50 18.83
CA VAL A 90 2.53 3.98 19.40
C VAL A 90 2.28 4.91 20.59
N GLY A 91 1.34 5.85 20.49
CA GLY A 91 0.97 6.75 21.59
C GLY A 91 0.50 6.02 22.85
N ARG A 92 -0.28 4.93 22.71
CA ARG A 92 -0.68 4.07 23.84
C ARG A 92 0.49 3.31 24.45
N ALA A 93 1.45 2.84 23.63
CA ALA A 93 2.65 2.15 24.13
C ALA A 93 3.57 3.10 24.90
N ILE A 94 3.81 4.32 24.38
CA ILE A 94 4.54 5.40 25.06
C ILE A 94 3.91 5.70 26.42
N GLU A 95 2.59 5.94 26.44
CA GLU A 95 1.86 6.27 27.65
C GLU A 95 1.85 5.13 28.69
N ALA A 96 1.77 3.87 28.24
CA ALA A 96 1.89 2.71 29.12
C ALA A 96 3.29 2.59 29.76
N ASN A 97 4.35 2.95 29.05
CA ASN A 97 5.71 2.99 29.60
C ASN A 97 5.93 4.18 30.54
N ARG A 98 5.41 5.37 30.22
CA ARG A 98 5.47 6.57 31.09
C ARG A 98 4.92 6.30 32.49
N ARG A 99 3.74 5.69 32.59
CA ARG A 99 3.11 5.32 33.88
C ARG A 99 3.93 4.33 34.72
N ARG A 100 4.88 3.63 34.09
CA ARG A 100 5.74 2.61 34.72
C ARG A 100 7.16 3.12 34.96
N GLY A 101 7.46 4.39 34.65
CA GLY A 101 8.81 4.94 34.71
C GLY A 101 9.80 4.34 33.70
N LEU A 102 9.30 3.72 32.62
CA LEU A 102 10.12 3.04 31.63
C LEU A 102 10.49 3.96 30.45
N PRO A 103 11.60 3.68 29.73
CA PRO A 103 11.95 4.41 28.51
C PRO A 103 10.85 4.33 27.45
N VAL A 104 10.77 5.38 26.62
CA VAL A 104 9.68 5.58 25.64
C VAL A 104 10.15 5.63 24.18
N ASP A 105 11.45 5.41 23.96
CA ASP A 105 12.03 5.22 22.64
C ASP A 105 11.56 3.90 22.02
N TYR A 106 11.64 3.82 20.69
CA TYR A 106 11.16 2.70 19.89
C TYR A 106 11.58 1.30 20.42
N TRP A 107 12.81 1.16 20.92
CA TRP A 107 13.37 -0.14 21.32
C TRP A 107 12.79 -0.68 22.63
N ASN A 108 12.21 0.20 23.45
CA ASN A 108 11.63 -0.12 24.76
C ASN A 108 10.10 -0.18 24.74
N LEU A 109 9.44 0.23 23.65
CA LEU A 109 7.98 0.18 23.53
C LEU A 109 7.45 -1.23 23.24
N ASN A 110 6.39 -1.62 23.95
CA ASN A 110 5.63 -2.84 23.64
C ASN A 110 4.72 -2.63 22.42
N LEU A 111 5.30 -2.79 21.22
CA LEU A 111 4.63 -2.65 19.91
C LEU A 111 4.28 -4.03 19.31
N PRO A 112 3.36 -4.11 18.33
CA PRO A 112 3.10 -5.37 17.60
C PRO A 112 4.38 -5.92 16.93
N LYS A 113 4.52 -7.25 16.84
CA LYS A 113 5.74 -7.88 16.30
C LYS A 113 6.11 -7.42 14.89
N GLU A 114 5.11 -7.27 14.02
CA GLU A 114 5.25 -6.73 12.66
C GLU A 114 5.92 -5.35 12.64
N THR A 115 5.56 -4.51 13.62
CA THR A 115 6.10 -3.16 13.85
C THR A 115 7.47 -3.19 14.51
N GLN A 116 7.70 -4.09 15.47
CA GLN A 116 9.05 -4.32 16.05
C GLN A 116 10.07 -4.74 14.98
N ASP A 117 9.62 -5.42 13.92
CA ASP A 117 10.45 -5.81 12.77
C ASP A 117 10.49 -4.75 11.66
N TYR A 118 9.61 -3.73 11.68
CA TYR A 118 9.47 -2.76 10.58
C TYR A 118 10.66 -1.81 10.49
N VAL A 119 11.03 -1.15 11.60
CA VAL A 119 12.16 -0.21 11.62
C VAL A 119 13.51 -0.92 11.43
N PRO A 120 13.79 -2.09 12.06
CA PRO A 120 14.99 -2.88 11.77
C PRO A 120 15.11 -3.32 10.31
N ARG A 121 14.00 -3.64 9.62
CA ARG A 121 14.02 -3.94 8.17
C ARG A 121 14.52 -2.74 7.36
N LEU A 122 14.10 -1.51 7.69
CA LEU A 122 14.59 -0.30 7.02
C LEU A 122 16.05 -0.02 7.31
N LEU A 123 16.49 -0.17 8.56
CA LEU A 123 17.88 0.04 8.95
C LEU A 123 18.82 -1.01 8.33
N ALA A 124 18.40 -2.27 8.22
CA ALA A 124 19.15 -3.30 7.52
C ALA A 124 19.22 -3.03 6.01
N LEU A 125 18.09 -2.64 5.39
CA LEU A 125 18.04 -2.31 3.96
C LEU A 125 18.92 -1.09 3.63
N SER A 126 18.91 -0.04 4.44
CA SER A 126 19.76 1.13 4.21
C SER A 126 21.26 0.82 4.38
N MET A 127 21.63 -0.04 5.32
CA MET A 127 23.01 -0.54 5.44
C MET A 127 23.46 -1.32 4.19
N VAL A 128 22.61 -2.20 3.64
CA VAL A 128 22.88 -2.95 2.41
C VAL A 128 22.97 -2.02 1.19
N VAL A 129 22.06 -1.05 1.05
CA VAL A 129 22.08 -0.09 -0.06
C VAL A 129 23.30 0.83 0.00
N ARG A 130 23.75 1.21 1.21
CA ARG A 130 24.91 2.08 1.42
C ARG A 130 26.25 1.35 1.25
N ASN A 131 26.37 0.10 1.68
CA ASN A 131 27.63 -0.66 1.67
C ASN A 131 27.45 -2.07 1.03
N PRO A 132 26.94 -2.20 -0.20
CA PRO A 132 26.48 -3.49 -0.75
C PRO A 132 27.59 -4.56 -0.77
N ASN A 133 28.82 -4.17 -1.10
CA ASN A 133 29.99 -5.05 -1.08
C ASN A 133 30.27 -5.68 0.31
N ALA A 134 30.00 -4.96 1.41
CA ALA A 134 30.22 -5.45 2.78
C ALA A 134 29.21 -6.54 3.19
N TYR A 135 28.16 -6.73 2.41
CA TYR A 135 27.13 -7.76 2.59
C TYR A 135 27.11 -8.78 1.43
N GLY A 136 28.11 -8.76 0.54
CA GLY A 136 28.19 -9.64 -0.63
C GLY A 136 27.14 -9.35 -1.72
N VAL A 137 26.46 -8.20 -1.67
CA VAL A 137 25.41 -7.81 -2.61
C VAL A 137 26.01 -7.03 -3.78
N LYS A 138 25.55 -7.32 -5.00
CA LYS A 138 25.84 -6.52 -6.20
C LYS A 138 24.58 -5.78 -6.63
N LEU A 139 24.56 -4.46 -6.47
CA LEU A 139 23.46 -3.60 -6.92
C LEU A 139 23.74 -3.07 -8.33
N THR A 140 22.71 -3.05 -9.17
CA THR A 140 22.76 -2.34 -10.46
C THR A 140 22.66 -0.83 -10.20
N PRO A 141 23.57 0.01 -10.73
CA PRO A 141 23.49 1.46 -10.54
C PRO A 141 22.21 2.04 -11.12
N VAL A 142 21.50 2.84 -10.32
CA VAL A 142 20.35 3.64 -10.74
C VAL A 142 20.81 5.08 -10.95
N ALA A 143 20.57 5.64 -12.13
CA ALA A 143 20.94 7.02 -12.42
C ALA A 143 20.03 8.00 -11.64
N ASN A 144 20.63 9.02 -11.01
CA ASN A 144 19.88 10.11 -10.38
C ASN A 144 19.36 11.09 -11.44
N THR A 145 18.34 10.65 -12.19
CA THR A 145 17.72 11.38 -13.31
C THR A 145 16.22 11.06 -13.36
N PRO A 146 15.33 12.03 -13.66
CA PRO A 146 13.89 11.76 -13.79
C PRO A 146 13.58 10.68 -14.84
N TYR A 147 12.86 9.64 -14.42
CA TYR A 147 12.49 8.50 -15.29
C TYR A 147 11.30 8.82 -16.21
N PHE A 148 10.40 9.68 -15.76
CA PHE A 148 9.17 10.07 -16.46
C PHE A 148 8.99 11.59 -16.48
N ASP A 149 8.21 12.05 -17.46
CA ASP A 149 7.67 13.41 -17.53
C ASP A 149 6.16 13.39 -17.25
N VAL A 150 5.60 14.56 -16.93
CA VAL A 150 4.16 14.75 -16.75
C VAL A 150 3.58 15.38 -18.02
N VAL A 151 2.46 14.86 -18.50
CA VAL A 151 1.72 15.40 -19.64
C VAL A 151 0.30 15.71 -19.22
N GLU A 152 -0.12 16.96 -19.38
CA GLU A 152 -1.48 17.41 -19.11
C GLU A 152 -2.43 16.94 -20.22
N LEU A 153 -3.64 16.54 -19.85
CA LEU A 153 -4.66 15.95 -20.70
C LEU A 153 -5.98 16.70 -20.57
N ASN A 154 -6.39 17.37 -21.65
CA ASN A 154 -7.71 17.99 -21.77
C ASN A 154 -8.83 16.95 -22.02
N HIS A 155 -8.47 15.74 -22.46
CA HIS A 155 -9.39 14.68 -22.89
C HIS A 155 -9.05 13.33 -22.27
N ALA A 156 -10.04 12.45 -22.15
CA ALA A 156 -9.83 11.09 -21.68
C ALA A 156 -9.10 10.23 -22.73
N VAL A 157 -8.03 9.55 -22.32
CA VAL A 157 -7.22 8.66 -23.16
C VAL A 157 -7.32 7.23 -22.65
N ASP A 158 -7.44 6.27 -23.57
CA ASP A 158 -7.27 4.84 -23.28
C ASP A 158 -5.79 4.45 -23.40
N LEU A 159 -5.21 3.91 -22.32
CA LEU A 159 -3.79 3.59 -22.25
C LEU A 159 -3.40 2.40 -23.13
N THR A 160 -4.35 1.49 -23.40
CA THR A 160 -4.18 0.38 -24.35
C THR A 160 -4.06 0.93 -25.77
N GLN A 161 -4.97 1.83 -26.15
CA GLN A 161 -4.97 2.49 -27.47
C GLN A 161 -3.73 3.38 -27.66
N LEU A 162 -3.34 4.14 -26.63
CA LEU A 162 -2.13 4.97 -26.67
C LEU A 162 -0.87 4.13 -26.82
N ALA A 163 -0.71 3.05 -26.04
CA ALA A 163 0.45 2.16 -26.15
C ALA A 163 0.58 1.55 -27.56
N ALA A 164 -0.53 1.05 -28.11
CA ALA A 164 -0.58 0.51 -29.47
C ALA A 164 -0.30 1.57 -30.56
N THR A 165 -0.82 2.79 -30.40
CA THR A 165 -0.63 3.89 -31.38
C THR A 165 0.79 4.45 -31.36
N ALA A 166 1.45 4.44 -30.20
CA ALA A 166 2.83 4.90 -30.01
C ALA A 166 3.89 3.82 -30.23
N GLY A 167 3.51 2.54 -30.27
CA GLY A 167 4.44 1.41 -30.37
C GLY A 167 5.29 1.18 -29.12
N VAL A 168 4.70 1.35 -27.91
CA VAL A 168 5.41 1.23 -26.62
C VAL A 168 4.85 0.12 -25.74
N ASP A 169 5.60 -0.27 -24.71
CA ASP A 169 5.21 -1.27 -23.70
C ASP A 169 4.00 -0.76 -22.88
N GLU A 170 2.84 -1.37 -23.08
CA GLU A 170 1.61 -1.05 -22.34
C GLU A 170 1.80 -1.24 -20.83
N GLY A 171 2.51 -2.28 -20.41
CA GLY A 171 2.81 -2.54 -19.00
C GLY A 171 3.67 -1.45 -18.36
N GLN A 172 4.59 -0.82 -19.11
CA GLN A 172 5.39 0.32 -18.64
C GLN A 172 4.50 1.54 -18.41
N LEU A 173 3.60 1.82 -19.35
CA LEU A 173 2.63 2.91 -19.25
C LEU A 173 1.63 2.68 -18.10
N LEU A 174 1.14 1.45 -17.92
CA LEU A 174 0.26 1.07 -16.82
C LEU A 174 0.97 1.07 -15.46
N ARG A 175 2.24 0.67 -15.36
CA ARG A 175 3.02 0.74 -14.11
C ARG A 175 3.19 2.19 -13.65
N LEU A 176 3.49 3.11 -14.56
CA LEU A 176 3.57 4.54 -14.24
C LEU A 176 2.20 5.12 -13.82
N ASN A 177 1.11 4.68 -14.45
CA ASN A 177 -0.22 5.26 -14.29
C ASN A 177 -1.22 4.31 -13.60
N SER A 178 -0.74 3.51 -12.66
CA SER A 178 -1.48 2.37 -12.07
C SER A 178 -2.73 2.75 -11.25
N ALA A 179 -2.96 4.05 -11.04
CA ALA A 179 -4.19 4.59 -10.47
C ALA A 179 -5.41 4.43 -11.37
N PHE A 180 -5.26 4.38 -12.70
CA PHE A 180 -6.37 4.20 -13.63
C PHE A 180 -6.83 2.73 -13.67
N LEU A 181 -7.70 2.36 -12.74
CA LEU A 181 -8.23 1.01 -12.53
C LEU A 181 -8.93 0.41 -13.78
N ARG A 182 -9.33 1.27 -14.73
CA ARG A 182 -9.98 0.88 -16.00
C ARG A 182 -9.15 1.22 -17.25
N LYS A 183 -7.84 1.48 -17.11
CA LYS A 183 -6.91 1.90 -18.18
C LYS A 183 -7.34 3.18 -18.94
N LYS A 184 -8.21 4.02 -18.37
CA LYS A 184 -8.74 5.24 -18.98
C LYS A 184 -8.61 6.42 -18.03
N THR A 185 -8.27 7.60 -18.55
CA THR A 185 -7.90 8.78 -17.73
C THR A 185 -9.05 9.69 -17.28
N PHE A 186 -10.31 9.35 -17.60
CA PHE A 186 -11.50 10.21 -17.44
C PHE A 186 -11.67 10.82 -16.03
N ASP A 187 -11.74 10.00 -14.98
CA ASP A 187 -11.87 10.47 -13.58
C ASP A 187 -10.50 10.81 -12.93
N GLY A 188 -9.54 11.24 -13.74
CA GLY A 188 -8.15 11.42 -13.37
C GLY A 188 -7.77 12.81 -12.85
N PRO A 189 -6.50 12.99 -12.46
CA PRO A 189 -5.95 14.28 -12.03
C PRO A 189 -5.63 15.22 -13.22
N GLY A 190 -6.29 15.06 -14.37
CA GLY A 190 -6.01 15.82 -15.60
C GLY A 190 -4.65 15.56 -16.24
N ARG A 191 -3.87 14.57 -15.80
CA ARG A 191 -2.49 14.31 -16.28
C ARG A 191 -2.14 12.84 -16.43
N LEU A 192 -1.08 12.59 -17.20
CA LEU A 192 -0.47 11.29 -17.46
C LEU A 192 1.04 11.34 -17.20
N LEU A 193 1.61 10.26 -16.66
CA LEU A 193 3.06 10.07 -16.49
C LEU A 193 3.60 9.22 -17.66
N ILE A 194 4.60 9.72 -18.40
CA ILE A 194 5.15 9.01 -19.56
C ILE A 194 6.67 8.81 -19.46
N PRO A 195 7.25 7.69 -19.94
CA PRO A 195 8.70 7.47 -19.88
C PRO A 195 9.46 8.57 -20.63
N LYS A 196 10.46 9.17 -19.98
CA LYS A 196 11.17 10.35 -20.51
C LYS A 196 11.85 10.09 -21.86
N THR A 197 12.30 8.85 -22.08
CA THR A 197 12.88 8.37 -23.35
C THR A 197 11.87 8.20 -24.49
N GLN A 198 10.57 8.07 -24.19
CA GLN A 198 9.48 7.87 -25.14
C GLN A 198 8.60 9.13 -25.31
N ASN A 199 8.96 10.24 -24.66
CA ASN A 199 8.18 11.47 -24.57
C ASN A 199 7.61 11.91 -25.93
N ARG A 200 8.46 12.05 -26.96
CA ARG A 200 8.06 12.50 -28.31
C ARG A 200 7.05 11.58 -29.00
N VAL A 201 7.18 10.25 -28.88
CA VAL A 201 6.28 9.31 -29.57
C VAL A 201 4.92 9.23 -28.87
N LEU A 202 4.91 9.34 -27.53
CA LEU A 202 3.68 9.35 -26.75
C LEU A 202 2.91 10.67 -26.89
N THR A 203 3.55 11.83 -26.82
CA THR A 203 2.89 13.13 -27.05
C THR A 203 2.32 13.26 -28.46
N THR A 204 3.07 12.83 -29.49
CA THR A 204 2.57 12.75 -30.88
C THR A 204 1.35 11.81 -31.01
N SER A 205 1.33 10.71 -30.25
CA SER A 205 0.23 9.73 -30.31
C SER A 205 -1.00 10.18 -29.53
N ILE A 206 -0.83 10.88 -28.40
CA ILE A 206 -1.91 11.58 -27.70
C ILE A 206 -2.56 12.57 -28.67
N ALA A 207 -1.76 13.43 -29.32
CA ALA A 207 -2.28 14.42 -30.27
C ALA A 207 -3.02 13.81 -31.47
N ARG A 208 -2.62 12.61 -31.92
CA ARG A 208 -3.36 11.85 -32.95
C ARG A 208 -4.69 11.29 -32.44
N ILE A 209 -4.78 10.93 -31.16
CA ILE A 209 -5.98 10.34 -30.54
C ILE A 209 -6.99 11.42 -30.12
N THR A 210 -6.51 12.55 -29.58
CA THR A 210 -7.35 13.65 -29.04
C THR A 210 -7.60 14.78 -30.04
N GLY A 211 -6.76 14.92 -31.07
CA GLY A 211 -6.72 16.10 -31.95
C GLY A 211 -5.95 17.30 -31.38
N GLU A 212 -5.46 17.23 -30.13
CA GLU A 212 -4.84 18.35 -29.42
C GLU A 212 -3.38 18.04 -29.01
N SER A 213 -2.47 18.99 -29.23
CA SER A 213 -1.07 18.88 -28.78
C SER A 213 -0.99 19.08 -27.26
N PRO A 214 -0.61 18.05 -26.47
CA PRO A 214 -0.69 18.14 -25.01
C PRO A 214 0.53 18.87 -24.42
N VAL A 215 0.33 19.59 -23.32
CA VAL A 215 1.40 20.32 -22.61
C VAL A 215 2.21 19.33 -21.77
N THR A 216 3.54 19.42 -21.85
CA THR A 216 4.45 18.52 -21.12
C THR A 216 5.27 19.28 -20.09
N ALA A 217 5.07 18.96 -18.81
CA ALA A 217 5.88 19.45 -17.71
C ALA A 217 7.04 18.47 -17.42
N SER A 218 8.28 18.92 -17.64
CA SER A 218 9.46 18.18 -17.21
C SER A 218 9.66 18.29 -15.70
N ILE A 219 9.84 17.15 -15.03
CA ILE A 219 10.23 17.13 -13.61
C ILE A 219 11.69 17.59 -13.49
N PRO A 220 12.00 18.64 -12.70
CA PRO A 220 13.38 19.11 -12.55
C PRO A 220 14.22 18.13 -11.73
N LEU A 221 15.51 18.01 -12.06
CA LEU A 221 16.44 17.21 -11.27
C LEU A 221 16.76 17.93 -9.95
N VAL A 222 16.22 17.41 -8.84
CA VAL A 222 16.60 17.85 -7.50
C VAL A 222 17.99 17.30 -7.17
N THR A 223 18.98 18.17 -7.03
CA THR A 223 20.30 17.80 -6.53
C THR A 223 20.29 17.70 -5.00
N PRO A 224 20.71 16.57 -4.39
CA PRO A 224 20.82 16.49 -2.94
C PRO A 224 21.81 17.53 -2.39
N SER A 225 21.33 18.38 -1.48
CA SER A 225 22.14 19.39 -0.81
C SER A 225 23.39 18.78 -0.15
N ALA A 226 24.48 19.54 -0.06
CA ALA A 226 25.74 19.11 0.55
C ALA A 226 25.57 18.59 2.00
N ILE A 227 24.52 19.02 2.70
CA ILE A 227 24.14 18.52 4.03
C ILE A 227 23.71 17.04 3.96
N VAL A 228 22.95 16.64 2.94
CA VAL A 228 22.49 15.25 2.73
C VAL A 228 23.66 14.34 2.39
N LYS A 229 24.58 14.81 1.53
CA LYS A 229 25.82 14.07 1.22
C LYS A 229 26.64 13.79 2.49
N ARG A 230 26.87 14.82 3.31
CA ARG A 230 27.58 14.68 4.60
C ARG A 230 26.85 13.83 5.64
N ALA A 231 25.53 13.70 5.58
CA ALA A 231 24.78 12.75 6.42
C ALA A 231 24.98 11.30 5.94
N ALA A 232 24.91 11.06 4.63
CA ALA A 232 25.19 9.78 4.00
C ALA A 232 26.66 9.31 4.15
N GLU A 233 27.56 10.20 4.59
CA GLU A 233 28.95 9.87 4.96
C GLU A 233 29.12 9.51 6.45
N ARG A 234 28.20 9.89 7.35
CA ARG A 234 28.48 10.02 8.80
C ARG A 234 28.10 8.88 9.74
N LEU A 235 27.21 7.97 9.38
CA LEU A 235 27.05 6.73 10.18
C LEU A 235 28.33 5.88 10.08
N PRO A 236 28.75 5.18 11.14
CA PRO A 236 29.91 4.30 11.09
C PRO A 236 29.70 3.19 10.05
N ALA A 237 30.79 2.80 9.37
CA ALA A 237 30.77 1.61 8.54
C ALA A 237 30.50 0.37 9.43
N PRO A 238 29.74 -0.63 8.94
CA PRO A 238 29.63 -1.90 9.65
C PRO A 238 31.03 -2.53 9.75
N SER A 239 31.41 -2.97 10.95
CA SER A 239 32.60 -3.81 11.11
C SER A 239 32.49 -5.02 10.17
N PRO A 240 33.56 -5.42 9.47
CA PRO A 240 33.50 -6.55 8.55
C PRO A 240 33.03 -7.79 9.31
N VAL A 241 32.00 -8.45 8.79
CA VAL A 241 31.47 -9.69 9.37
C VAL A 241 32.55 -10.75 9.20
N ALA A 242 33.28 -11.03 10.28
CA ALA A 242 34.41 -11.95 10.25
C ALA A 242 33.96 -13.31 9.72
N GLU A 243 34.63 -13.79 8.66
CA GLU A 243 34.31 -15.04 7.97
C GLU A 243 34.49 -16.24 8.90
N ARG A 244 33.41 -16.61 9.60
CA ARG A 244 33.32 -17.89 10.30
C ARG A 244 32.89 -18.95 9.29
N PRO A 245 33.70 -20.00 9.06
CA PRO A 245 33.35 -21.03 8.08
C PRO A 245 32.09 -21.76 8.52
N VAL A 246 31.03 -21.63 7.72
CA VAL A 246 29.77 -22.33 7.94
C VAL A 246 30.01 -23.82 7.70
N ARG A 247 30.09 -24.61 8.78
CA ARG A 247 29.99 -26.06 8.67
C ARG A 247 28.59 -26.41 8.17
N VAL A 248 28.49 -26.78 6.90
CA VAL A 248 27.27 -27.38 6.35
C VAL A 248 27.08 -28.74 7.02
N ALA A 249 26.15 -28.79 7.98
CA ALA A 249 25.62 -30.06 8.45
C ALA A 249 24.73 -30.65 7.35
N GLU A 250 24.98 -31.90 6.97
CA GLU A 250 24.16 -32.58 5.96
C GLU A 250 22.71 -32.69 6.45
N ARG A 251 21.76 -32.34 5.58
CA ARG A 251 20.34 -32.51 5.88
C ARG A 251 19.98 -34.00 5.75
N PRO A 252 19.29 -34.61 6.73
CA PRO A 252 18.62 -35.88 6.49
C PRO A 252 17.56 -35.71 5.37
N PRO A 253 17.29 -36.74 4.56
CA PRO A 253 16.36 -36.65 3.44
C PRO A 253 14.92 -36.42 3.92
N LEU A 254 14.13 -35.68 3.13
CA LEU A 254 12.72 -35.45 3.45
C LEU A 254 11.91 -36.75 3.36
N PRO A 255 10.90 -36.95 4.24
CA PRO A 255 9.93 -38.02 4.09
C PRO A 255 9.09 -37.82 2.82
N LYS A 256 8.68 -38.93 2.20
CA LYS A 256 7.81 -38.91 1.01
C LYS A 256 6.38 -38.47 1.40
N PRO A 257 5.62 -37.82 0.50
CA PRO A 257 4.25 -37.41 0.79
C PRO A 257 3.34 -38.62 0.97
N VAL A 258 2.57 -38.63 2.06
CA VAL A 258 1.57 -39.66 2.35
C VAL A 258 0.26 -39.28 1.66
N GLN A 259 -0.36 -40.24 0.95
CA GLN A 259 -1.66 -40.06 0.33
C GLN A 259 -2.76 -40.14 1.40
N SER A 260 -3.57 -39.10 1.53
CA SER A 260 -4.74 -39.07 2.42
C SER A 260 -5.94 -39.77 1.79
N ALA A 261 -5.94 -41.11 1.85
CA ALA A 261 -7.09 -41.96 1.56
C ALA A 261 -7.24 -43.03 2.65
N GLN A 262 -8.47 -43.52 2.85
CA GLN A 262 -8.85 -44.63 3.73
C GLN A 262 -8.56 -44.43 5.24
N LEU A 263 -9.57 -43.97 5.97
CA LEU A 263 -9.74 -44.28 7.40
C LEU A 263 -11.24 -44.39 7.72
N ALA A 264 -11.86 -45.46 7.23
CA ALA A 264 -13.29 -45.73 7.35
C ALA A 264 -13.55 -47.24 7.44
N GLU A 265 -13.17 -47.85 8.56
CA GLU A 265 -13.52 -49.23 8.91
C GLU A 265 -13.46 -49.44 10.44
N ASN A 266 -14.17 -50.45 10.94
CA ASN A 266 -14.21 -50.89 12.35
C ASN A 266 -14.90 -49.97 13.39
N LEU A 267 -16.22 -49.87 13.30
CA LEU A 267 -17.11 -49.89 14.47
C LEU A 267 -18.07 -51.10 14.37
N PRO A 268 -18.46 -51.74 15.49
CA PRO A 268 -19.27 -52.96 15.48
C PRO A 268 -20.77 -52.69 15.22
N SER A 269 -21.45 -53.70 14.66
CA SER A 269 -22.82 -53.61 14.14
C SER A 269 -23.93 -53.60 15.21
N PRO A 270 -25.00 -52.79 15.05
CA PRO A 270 -26.26 -52.96 15.78
C PRO A 270 -27.13 -54.08 15.18
N LYS A 271 -28.09 -54.59 15.97
CA LYS A 271 -29.05 -55.64 15.57
C LYS A 271 -30.42 -55.08 15.11
N THR A 272 -31.18 -55.95 14.45
CA THR A 272 -32.44 -55.74 13.73
C THR A 272 -33.62 -55.25 14.57
N ALA A 273 -34.44 -54.37 14.00
CA ALA A 273 -35.89 -54.23 14.23
C ALA A 273 -36.58 -53.78 12.92
N GLN A 274 -37.91 -53.91 12.79
CA GLN A 274 -38.68 -53.77 11.54
C GLN A 274 -39.89 -52.79 11.67
N PRO A 275 -40.64 -52.42 10.59
CA PRO A 275 -40.93 -50.99 10.31
C PRO A 275 -42.44 -50.63 10.17
N LEU A 276 -42.71 -49.51 9.44
CA LEU A 276 -43.96 -49.00 8.81
C LEU A 276 -44.49 -47.65 9.40
N PRO A 277 -45.25 -46.80 8.65
CA PRO A 277 -45.09 -46.45 7.22
C PRO A 277 -45.37 -44.96 6.83
N VAL A 278 -44.78 -44.53 5.71
CA VAL A 278 -45.28 -43.62 4.62
C VAL A 278 -46.09 -42.33 4.92
N ALA A 279 -45.60 -41.21 4.34
CA ALA A 279 -46.41 -40.09 3.80
C ALA A 279 -45.73 -39.53 2.52
N GLN A 280 -46.45 -38.76 1.67
CA GLN A 280 -46.07 -38.48 0.26
C GLN A 280 -45.68 -37.00 -0.03
N GLN A 281 -45.01 -36.79 -1.17
CA GLN A 281 -44.70 -35.48 -1.78
C GLN A 281 -45.89 -34.91 -2.58
N PRO A 282 -45.81 -33.61 -2.96
CA PRO A 282 -46.07 -33.24 -4.36
C PRO A 282 -44.98 -32.33 -4.98
N THR A 283 -45.15 -31.99 -6.27
CA THR A 283 -44.11 -31.50 -7.20
C THR A 283 -44.27 -30.02 -7.64
N ALA A 284 -43.30 -29.53 -8.42
CA ALA A 284 -43.28 -28.17 -9.01
C ALA A 284 -44.01 -28.04 -10.38
N PRO A 285 -44.15 -26.82 -10.91
CA PRO A 285 -44.39 -26.54 -12.34
C PRO A 285 -43.34 -25.59 -12.99
N GLU A 286 -43.57 -25.22 -14.26
CA GLU A 286 -42.57 -24.81 -15.26
C GLU A 286 -42.74 -23.34 -15.77
N ALA A 287 -41.97 -22.92 -16.80
CA ALA A 287 -41.77 -21.51 -17.22
C ALA A 287 -42.41 -21.11 -18.59
N LEU A 288 -42.46 -19.80 -18.90
CA LEU A 288 -42.88 -19.23 -20.20
C LEU A 288 -42.39 -17.76 -20.42
N GLN A 289 -42.50 -17.24 -21.65
CA GLN A 289 -42.08 -15.89 -22.13
C GLN A 289 -43.08 -15.36 -23.22
N PRO A 290 -42.90 -14.19 -23.90
CA PRO A 290 -42.91 -12.81 -23.40
C PRO A 290 -43.76 -11.80 -24.27
N ALA A 291 -43.78 -10.49 -23.89
CA ALA A 291 -44.18 -9.29 -24.71
C ALA A 291 -45.71 -9.11 -25.02
N PRO A 292 -46.23 -7.93 -25.47
CA PRO A 292 -45.58 -6.68 -25.94
C PRO A 292 -45.97 -5.38 -25.17
N ALA A 293 -46.22 -4.23 -25.84
CA ALA A 293 -46.01 -2.85 -25.35
C ALA A 293 -47.18 -1.84 -25.58
N ALA A 294 -46.90 -0.52 -25.43
CA ALA A 294 -47.77 0.70 -25.55
C ALA A 294 -48.64 1.05 -24.31
N GLU A 295 -49.06 2.30 -24.01
CA GLU A 295 -48.62 3.68 -24.35
C GLU A 295 -49.37 4.72 -23.46
N SER A 296 -48.95 6.01 -23.49
CA SER A 296 -49.69 7.24 -23.10
C SER A 296 -49.65 7.76 -21.66
N ALA A 297 -49.89 9.08 -21.53
CA ALA A 297 -49.98 9.89 -20.31
C ALA A 297 -51.27 10.76 -20.35
N PRO A 298 -51.60 11.54 -19.31
CA PRO A 298 -51.27 12.98 -19.36
C PRO A 298 -50.94 13.61 -17.98
N ALA A 299 -50.80 14.94 -17.94
CA ALA A 299 -50.37 15.74 -16.77
C ALA A 299 -51.45 16.72 -16.27
N VAL A 300 -51.27 17.27 -15.06
CA VAL A 300 -51.94 18.48 -14.53
C VAL A 300 -50.91 19.34 -13.77
N GLU A 301 -51.15 20.65 -13.68
CA GLU A 301 -50.20 21.74 -13.40
C GLU A 301 -50.39 22.40 -12.01
N ILE A 302 -49.66 23.53 -11.81
CA ILE A 302 -49.73 24.65 -10.84
C ILE A 302 -49.17 24.30 -9.42
N ALA A 303 -48.38 25.14 -8.72
CA ALA A 303 -48.15 26.60 -8.84
C ALA A 303 -46.74 27.15 -8.45
N GLN A 304 -46.63 28.48 -8.54
CA GLN A 304 -45.61 29.44 -8.07
C GLN A 304 -45.48 29.45 -6.52
N SER A 305 -44.50 30.08 -5.84
CA SER A 305 -43.80 31.36 -6.07
C SER A 305 -42.50 31.53 -5.23
N ALA A 306 -41.75 32.62 -5.44
CA ALA A 306 -40.54 33.02 -4.67
C ALA A 306 -40.82 34.28 -3.79
N PRO A 307 -39.89 34.70 -2.90
CA PRO A 307 -38.89 35.71 -3.31
C PRO A 307 -37.49 35.56 -2.69
N VAL A 308 -36.57 36.48 -3.08
CA VAL A 308 -35.14 36.54 -2.72
C VAL A 308 -34.89 37.44 -1.49
N VAL A 309 -33.91 37.07 -0.64
CA VAL A 309 -33.23 37.99 0.30
C VAL A 309 -31.75 37.60 0.41
N GLU A 310 -30.84 38.56 0.23
CA GLU A 310 -29.42 38.50 0.67
C GLU A 310 -29.22 39.34 1.94
N PRO A 311 -28.18 39.04 2.73
CA PRO A 311 -27.24 40.12 3.08
C PRO A 311 -25.75 39.70 3.07
N ASP A 312 -24.89 40.73 3.10
CA ASP A 312 -23.42 40.71 2.98
C ASP A 312 -22.71 40.26 4.31
N PRO A 313 -21.37 40.33 4.53
CA PRO A 313 -20.63 39.16 5.00
C PRO A 313 -19.95 39.40 6.37
N LEU A 314 -18.87 38.66 6.65
CA LEU A 314 -17.97 38.80 7.81
C LEU A 314 -18.61 38.56 9.19
N THR A 315 -18.63 37.30 9.63
CA THR A 315 -17.66 36.83 10.64
C THR A 315 -17.98 35.39 11.04
N ASN A 316 -17.06 34.46 10.78
CA ASN A 316 -17.05 33.21 11.55
C ASN A 316 -15.64 32.62 11.69
N ARG A 317 -15.28 32.28 12.93
CA ARG A 317 -14.01 31.62 13.24
C ARG A 317 -14.07 30.18 12.73
N ILE A 318 -13.12 29.76 11.90
CA ILE A 318 -12.98 28.35 11.52
C ILE A 318 -12.60 27.55 12.78
N GLN A 319 -13.59 26.86 13.35
CA GLN A 319 -13.33 25.81 14.32
C GLN A 319 -12.83 24.58 13.55
N LEU A 320 -11.60 24.14 13.84
CA LEU A 320 -11.08 22.88 13.34
C LEU A 320 -12.03 21.74 13.74
N PRO A 321 -12.53 20.92 12.81
CA PRO A 321 -13.43 19.83 13.14
C PRO A 321 -12.69 18.81 14.01
N ARG A 322 -13.22 18.54 15.21
CA ARG A 322 -12.71 17.48 16.07
C ARG A 322 -12.77 16.15 15.32
N ILE A 323 -11.62 15.52 15.14
CA ILE A 323 -11.51 14.15 14.62
C ILE A 323 -12.38 13.26 15.49
N ARG A 324 -13.39 12.60 14.89
CA ARG A 324 -14.10 11.51 15.55
C ARG A 324 -13.21 10.27 15.49
N ASP A 325 -12.76 9.81 16.64
CA ASP A 325 -12.22 8.45 16.80
C ASP A 325 -13.28 7.44 16.33
N ASP A 326 -13.09 6.86 15.14
CA ASP A 326 -13.76 5.60 14.82
C ASP A 326 -13.01 4.46 15.51
N ARG A 327 -13.67 3.83 16.47
CA ARG A 327 -13.04 2.87 17.37
C ARG A 327 -13.26 1.45 16.87
N SER A 328 -12.13 0.78 16.60
CA SER A 328 -11.98 -0.67 16.38
C SER A 328 -12.04 -1.13 14.92
N SER A 329 -10.87 -1.25 14.28
CA SER A 329 -10.65 -2.31 13.30
C SER A 329 -10.57 -3.66 14.03
N PRO A 330 -11.45 -4.64 13.78
CA PRO A 330 -11.40 -5.92 14.48
C PRO A 330 -10.30 -6.86 13.93
N ARG A 331 -9.76 -7.72 14.81
CA ARG A 331 -8.99 -8.94 14.50
C ARG A 331 -7.65 -8.78 13.73
N LYS A 332 -6.63 -8.28 14.45
CA LYS A 332 -5.30 -8.92 14.54
C LYS A 332 -4.96 -9.11 16.03
N ARG A 333 -5.60 -10.10 16.64
CA ARG A 333 -5.35 -10.63 17.99
C ARG A 333 -5.65 -12.13 17.94
N ASP A 334 -5.12 -12.85 18.92
CA ASP A 334 -4.89 -14.30 18.87
C ASP A 334 -3.70 -14.55 17.91
N ASP A 335 -2.49 -14.94 18.32
CA ASP A 335 -2.01 -15.44 19.63
C ASP A 335 -0.80 -14.64 20.15
N ASP A 336 -0.60 -14.59 21.48
CA ASP A 336 0.72 -14.36 22.11
C ASP A 336 0.67 -14.76 23.60
N GLU A 337 1.37 -15.83 23.99
CA GLU A 337 1.39 -16.34 25.38
C GLU A 337 2.41 -15.59 26.25
N TYR A 338 2.14 -15.52 27.56
CA TYR A 338 2.79 -14.63 28.51
C TYR A 338 4.28 -14.93 28.73
N ARG A 339 5.17 -13.95 28.48
CA ARG A 339 6.58 -13.99 28.91
C ARG A 339 7.03 -12.68 29.57
N SER A 340 6.77 -12.57 30.87
CA SER A 340 7.29 -11.51 31.73
C SER A 340 8.73 -11.79 32.16
N GLY A 341 9.70 -11.03 31.64
CA GLY A 341 11.08 -11.04 32.12
C GLY A 341 11.94 -10.03 31.35
N PRO A 342 13.03 -9.51 31.95
CA PRO A 342 14.00 -8.72 31.22
C PRO A 342 14.66 -9.59 30.14
N ARG A 343 14.66 -9.12 28.88
CA ARG A 343 15.37 -9.78 27.79
C ARG A 343 16.83 -9.34 27.79
N GLU A 344 17.73 -10.29 27.97
CA GLU A 344 19.13 -10.10 27.55
C GLU A 344 19.17 -9.88 26.03
N LEU A 345 20.08 -9.00 25.59
CA LEU A 345 20.27 -8.70 24.18
C LEU A 345 20.85 -9.94 23.47
N PRO A 346 20.28 -10.38 22.32
CA PRO A 346 20.78 -11.55 21.61
C PRO A 346 22.16 -11.26 20.99
N THR A 347 23.21 -11.78 21.62
CA THR A 347 24.62 -11.62 21.23
C THR A 347 25.03 -12.51 20.04
N GLY A 348 24.28 -12.43 18.95
CA GLY A 348 24.63 -13.08 17.68
C GLY A 348 23.54 -12.98 16.60
N PRO A 349 23.91 -12.89 15.31
CA PRO A 349 22.94 -12.79 14.22
C PRO A 349 22.21 -14.12 13.99
N ARG A 350 20.87 -14.07 13.93
CA ARG A 350 20.03 -15.11 13.33
C ARG A 350 19.59 -14.66 11.94
N VAL A 351 20.21 -15.22 10.91
CA VAL A 351 19.79 -15.03 9.52
C VAL A 351 18.62 -15.99 9.24
N VAL A 352 17.42 -15.44 9.05
CA VAL A 352 16.27 -16.19 8.52
C VAL A 352 16.12 -15.83 7.04
N VAL A 353 16.60 -16.73 6.17
CA VAL A 353 16.41 -16.58 4.72
C VAL A 353 15.00 -17.07 4.37
N PHE A 354 14.12 -16.13 4.02
CA PHE A 354 12.89 -16.47 3.30
C PHE A 354 13.24 -16.66 1.82
N ALA A 355 12.93 -17.84 1.27
CA ALA A 355 13.00 -18.07 -0.16
C ALA A 355 11.77 -17.44 -0.83
N SER A 356 11.98 -16.52 -1.77
CA SER A 356 10.94 -16.03 -2.66
C SER A 356 10.59 -17.09 -3.71
N ASP A 357 9.31 -17.22 -4.03
CA ASP A 357 8.81 -18.05 -5.14
C ASP A 357 9.30 -17.45 -6.47
N PRO A 358 9.99 -18.19 -7.36
CA PRO A 358 10.50 -17.67 -8.63
C PRO A 358 9.40 -17.44 -9.70
N ARG A 359 8.23 -16.94 -9.30
CA ARG A 359 7.03 -16.75 -10.15
C ARG A 359 6.23 -15.47 -9.87
N GLN A 360 6.81 -14.47 -9.21
CA GLN A 360 6.23 -13.12 -9.06
C GLN A 360 7.29 -12.03 -9.31
#